data_AF-A0A6F9B4R3-F1
#
_entry.id   AF-A0A6F9B4R3-F1
#
_cell.length_a   1.000
_cell.length_b   1.000
_cell.length_c   1.000
_cell.angle_alpha   90.00
_cell.angle_beta   90.00
_cell.angle_gamma   90.00
#
_symmetry.space_group_name_H-M   'P 1'
#
loop_
_entity.id
_entity.type
_entity.pdbx_description
1 polymer ?
#
loop_
_entity_poly.entity_id
_entity_poly.type
_entity_poly.pdbx_seq_one_letter_code
_entity_poly.pdbx_strand_id
1 'polypeptide(L)'
;MDGYERQREQCGEDFHPTSNSLIHGTHVPSKEGIDRMVDDVEKQIEKRAKYSRRRAYNDDADIDYINERNAKFNKKAERFYGKYTAEIKQNLERGTAV
;
A
#
# COMPACT_ATOMS: atom_id res chain seq x y z
N MET A 1 -7.82 29.30 -8.52
CA MET A 1 -8.53 29.26 -9.82
C MET A 1 -7.78 30.04 -10.87
N ASP A 2 -7.03 31.05 -10.48
CA ASP A 2 -6.33 32.01 -11.34
C ASP A 2 -5.30 31.38 -12.30
N GLY A 3 -4.65 30.28 -11.92
CA GLY A 3 -3.75 29.54 -12.82
C GLY A 3 -4.50 28.81 -13.94
N TYR A 4 -5.67 28.26 -13.62
CA TYR A 4 -6.54 27.56 -14.57
C TYR A 4 -7.19 28.54 -15.55
N GLU A 5 -7.68 29.68 -15.05
CA GLU A 5 -8.30 30.72 -15.89
C GLU A 5 -7.29 31.33 -16.87
N ARG A 6 -6.07 31.64 -16.41
CA ARG A 6 -4.99 32.10 -17.29
C ARG A 6 -4.64 31.08 -18.37
N GLN A 7 -4.57 29.80 -18.01
CA GLN A 7 -4.28 28.74 -18.99
C GLN A 7 -5.43 28.57 -19.99
N ARG A 8 -6.69 28.70 -19.54
CA ARG A 8 -7.87 28.66 -20.41
C ARG A 8 -7.87 29.81 -21.42
N GLU A 9 -7.55 31.02 -20.99
CA GLU A 9 -7.45 32.18 -21.88
C GLU A 9 -6.31 32.02 -22.90
N GLN A 10 -5.16 31.47 -22.48
CA GLN A 10 -4.01 31.24 -23.36
C GLN A 10 -4.25 30.15 -24.40
N CYS A 11 -4.90 29.05 -24.01
CA CYS A 11 -5.18 27.93 -24.90
C CYS A 11 -6.46 28.10 -25.74
N GLY A 12 -7.38 28.99 -25.35
CA GLY A 12 -8.60 29.27 -26.10
C GLY A 12 -9.44 28.01 -26.37
N GLU A 13 -9.82 27.79 -27.63
CA GLU A 13 -10.57 26.60 -28.07
C GLU A 13 -9.81 25.29 -27.82
N ASP A 14 -8.48 25.31 -27.91
CA ASP A 14 -7.62 24.13 -27.69
C ASP A 14 -7.53 23.71 -26.22
N PHE A 15 -8.09 24.51 -25.29
CA PHE A 15 -8.16 24.18 -23.87
C PHE A 15 -9.04 22.95 -23.57
N HIS A 16 -10.00 22.66 -24.45
CA HIS A 16 -10.87 21.49 -24.36
C HIS A 16 -10.56 20.51 -25.51
N PRO A 17 -9.42 19.79 -25.42
CA PRO A 17 -8.95 18.94 -26.52
C PRO A 17 -9.85 17.72 -26.75
N THR A 18 -9.92 17.30 -28.01
CA THR A 18 -10.43 15.97 -28.41
C THR A 18 -9.28 14.98 -28.55
N SER A 19 -9.56 13.70 -28.79
CA SER A 19 -8.52 12.68 -28.99
C SER A 19 -7.54 12.99 -30.13
N ASN A 20 -7.93 13.84 -31.09
CA ASN A 20 -7.14 14.22 -32.26
C ASN A 20 -6.49 15.61 -32.13
N SER A 21 -6.59 16.25 -30.96
CA SER A 21 -6.00 17.58 -30.73
C SER A 21 -4.48 17.51 -30.57
N LEU A 22 -3.77 18.48 -31.15
CA LEU A 22 -2.30 18.47 -31.24
C LEU A 22 -1.58 19.08 -30.01
N ILE A 23 -2.30 19.32 -28.91
CA ILE A 23 -1.74 19.98 -27.72
C ILE A 23 -0.83 19.07 -26.89
N HIS A 24 -0.89 17.76 -27.12
CA HIS A 24 -0.13 16.79 -26.34
C HIS A 24 1.36 16.86 -26.69
N GLY A 25 2.21 17.03 -25.67
CA GLY A 25 3.68 17.06 -25.83
C GLY A 25 4.30 18.46 -25.89
N THR A 26 3.50 19.53 -25.94
CA THR A 26 3.99 20.92 -25.92
C THR A 26 4.01 21.54 -24.52
N HIS A 27 3.34 20.91 -23.56
CA HIS A 27 3.22 21.42 -22.19
C HIS A 27 4.53 21.26 -21.40
N VAL A 28 5.07 22.39 -20.94
CA VAL A 28 6.18 22.44 -19.98
C VAL A 28 5.63 22.99 -18.66
N PRO A 29 5.49 22.16 -17.61
CA PRO A 29 4.97 22.61 -16.33
C PRO A 29 5.93 23.61 -15.66
N SER A 30 5.37 24.50 -14.83
CA SER A 30 6.18 25.35 -13.97
C SER A 30 6.88 24.54 -12.88
N LYS A 31 8.02 25.05 -12.39
CA LYS A 31 8.76 24.43 -11.28
C LYS A 31 7.88 24.20 -10.05
N GLU A 32 7.07 25.20 -9.68
CA GLU A 32 6.11 25.09 -8.57
C GLU A 32 5.03 24.02 -8.78
N GLY A 33 4.64 23.76 -10.03
CA GLY A 33 3.74 22.67 -10.37
C GLY A 33 4.39 21.31 -10.15
N ILE A 34 5.66 21.17 -10.52
CA ILE A 34 6.45 19.96 -10.31
C ILE A 34 6.66 19.72 -8.81
N ASP A 35 7.08 20.75 -8.06
CA ASP A 35 7.37 20.62 -6.62
C ASP A 35 6.12 20.15 -5.85
N ARG A 36 4.94 20.72 -6.15
CA ARG A 36 3.66 20.27 -5.55
C ARG A 36 3.31 18.82 -5.89
N MET A 37 3.61 18.37 -7.11
CA MET A 37 3.39 16.99 -7.52
C MET A 37 4.33 16.05 -6.77
N VAL A 38 5.60 16.43 -6.61
CA VAL A 38 6.59 15.66 -5.84
C VAL A 38 6.14 15.50 -4.38
N ASP A 39 5.74 16.61 -3.74
CA ASP A 39 5.24 16.58 -2.36
C ASP A 39 4.04 15.63 -2.18
N ASP A 40 3.11 15.61 -3.15
CA ASP A 40 1.96 14.70 -3.10
C ASP A 40 2.39 13.24 -3.27
N VAL A 41 3.29 12.95 -4.22
CA VAL A 41 3.83 11.61 -4.45
C VAL A 41 4.56 11.08 -3.20
N GLU A 42 5.34 11.92 -2.52
CA GLU A 42 6.02 11.56 -1.27
C GLU A 42 5.01 11.22 -0.17
N LYS A 43 3.96 12.03 0.00
CA LYS A 43 2.86 11.73 0.95
C LYS A 43 2.15 10.42 0.62
N GLN A 44 1.93 10.13 -0.66
CA GLN A 44 1.35 8.86 -1.10
C GLN A 44 2.27 7.67 -0.79
N ILE A 45 3.57 7.82 -1.01
CA ILE A 45 4.58 6.81 -0.65
C ILE A 45 4.56 6.55 0.85
N GLU A 46 4.55 7.58 1.69
CA GLU A 46 4.47 7.42 3.14
C GLU A 46 3.20 6.68 3.57
N LYS A 47 2.05 7.04 3.00
CA LYS A 47 0.77 6.39 3.28
C LYS A 47 0.82 4.92 2.90
N ARG A 48 1.42 4.60 1.74
CA ARG A 48 1.59 3.21 1.26
C ARG A 48 2.52 2.41 2.17
N ALA A 49 3.62 3.00 2.63
CA ALA A 49 4.57 2.35 3.54
C ALA A 49 3.90 1.95 4.87
N LYS A 50 2.95 2.75 5.34
CA LYS A 50 2.20 2.53 6.60
C LYS A 50 0.99 1.58 6.44
N TYR A 51 0.70 1.07 5.24
CA TYR A 51 -0.48 0.22 4.97
C TYR A 51 -0.43 -1.11 5.75
N SER A 52 0.70 -1.80 5.72
CA SER A 52 0.90 -3.04 6.48
C SER A 52 1.47 -2.72 7.87
N ARG A 53 0.58 -2.54 8.85
CA ARG A 53 0.99 -2.26 10.23
C ARG A 53 1.64 -3.47 10.88
N ARG A 54 2.80 -3.26 11.52
CA ARG A 54 3.46 -4.28 12.34
C ARG A 54 2.61 -4.57 13.57
N ARG A 55 2.33 -5.85 13.83
CA ARG A 55 1.69 -6.30 15.08
C ARG A 55 2.75 -6.33 16.20
N ALA A 56 2.35 -5.95 17.41
CA ALA A 56 3.22 -6.05 18.59
C ALA A 56 3.72 -7.50 18.73
N TYR A 57 5.00 -7.63 19.07
CA TYR A 57 5.58 -8.92 19.40
C TYR A 57 5.26 -9.21 20.87
N ASN A 58 4.75 -10.41 21.15
CA ASN A 58 4.56 -10.90 22.51
C ASN A 58 5.69 -11.90 22.77
N ASP A 59 6.58 -11.59 23.71
CA ASP A 59 7.70 -12.43 24.11
C ASP A 59 7.26 -13.60 25.01
N ASP A 60 6.10 -13.49 25.66
CA ASP A 60 5.49 -14.57 26.45
C ASP A 60 4.77 -15.62 25.60
N ALA A 61 4.72 -15.46 24.27
CA ALA A 61 4.05 -16.41 23.39
C ALA A 61 4.96 -17.63 23.10
N ASP A 62 4.36 -18.83 23.08
CA ASP A 62 5.07 -20.04 22.67
C ASP A 62 5.64 -19.91 21.26
N ILE A 63 6.95 -20.12 21.14
CA ILE A 63 7.70 -19.96 19.90
C ILE A 63 7.78 -21.30 19.17
N ASP A 64 7.04 -21.41 18.06
CA ASP A 64 7.00 -22.58 17.18
C ASP A 64 7.99 -22.50 15.99
N TYR A 65 8.92 -21.55 16.02
CA TYR A 65 9.83 -21.25 14.91
C TYR A 65 11.28 -21.05 15.35
N ILE A 66 12.21 -21.37 14.44
CA ILE A 66 13.66 -21.19 14.67
C ILE A 66 14.16 -19.86 14.07
N ASN A 67 13.49 -19.32 13.04
CA ASN A 67 13.91 -18.08 12.37
C ASN A 67 12.71 -17.19 11.98
N GLU A 68 12.97 -15.92 11.63
CA GLU A 68 11.91 -14.94 11.33
C GLU A 68 11.10 -15.29 10.06
N ARG A 69 11.73 -15.92 9.06
CA ARG A 69 11.03 -16.36 7.84
C ARG A 69 10.07 -17.50 8.15
N ASN A 70 10.48 -18.43 9.01
CA ASN A 70 9.68 -19.53 9.52
C ASN A 70 8.51 -18.98 10.36
N ALA A 71 8.74 -18.00 11.24
CA ALA A 71 7.67 -17.32 11.99
C ALA A 71 6.58 -16.72 11.07
N LYS A 72 6.98 -16.09 9.96
CA LYS A 72 6.05 -15.54 8.96
C LYS A 72 5.30 -16.65 8.23
N PHE A 73 5.95 -17.78 7.97
CA PHE A 73 5.34 -18.95 7.35
C PHE A 73 4.34 -19.64 8.29
N ASN A 74 4.69 -19.87 9.56
CA ASN A 74 3.78 -20.43 10.56
C ASN A 74 2.56 -19.52 10.76
N LYS A 75 2.74 -18.19 10.84
CA LYS A 75 1.62 -17.22 10.84
C LYS A 75 0.77 -17.26 9.56
N LYS A 76 1.33 -17.67 8.42
CA LYS A 76 0.56 -17.90 7.19
C LYS A 76 -0.21 -19.21 7.33
N ALA A 77 0.44 -20.30 7.73
CA ALA A 77 -0.19 -21.59 7.95
C ALA A 77 -1.37 -21.49 8.93
N GLU A 78 -1.19 -20.80 10.05
CA GLU A 78 -2.25 -20.58 11.05
C GLU A 78 -3.46 -19.84 10.46
N ARG A 79 -3.25 -18.83 9.60
CA ARG A 79 -4.36 -18.10 8.95
C ARG A 79 -5.19 -18.96 8.00
N PHE A 80 -4.58 -19.95 7.35
CA PHE A 80 -5.27 -20.81 6.38
C PHE A 80 -5.81 -22.09 7.02
N TYR A 81 -5.01 -22.72 7.88
CA TYR A 81 -5.26 -24.06 8.42
C TYR A 81 -5.72 -24.05 9.87
N GLY A 82 -5.48 -22.97 10.65
CA GLY A 82 -5.81 -22.93 12.08
C GLY A 82 -7.29 -23.21 12.37
N LYS A 83 -8.19 -22.82 11.46
CA LYS A 83 -9.63 -23.16 11.56
C LYS A 83 -9.89 -24.67 11.52
N TYR A 84 -9.10 -25.41 10.74
CA TYR A 84 -9.27 -26.85 10.52
C TYR A 84 -8.41 -27.69 11.46
N THR A 85 -7.29 -27.14 11.96
CA THR A 85 -6.34 -27.86 12.83
C THR A 85 -6.50 -27.51 14.32
N ALA A 86 -7.60 -26.84 14.69
CA ALA A 86 -7.86 -26.42 16.08
C ALA A 86 -7.91 -27.62 17.03
N GLU A 87 -8.57 -28.71 16.64
CA GLU A 87 -8.65 -29.94 17.45
C GLU A 87 -7.28 -30.60 17.65
N ILE A 88 -6.50 -30.72 16.57
CA ILE A 88 -5.14 -31.27 16.61
C ILE A 88 -4.26 -30.44 17.55
N LYS A 89 -4.36 -29.10 17.50
CA LYS A 89 -3.62 -28.22 18.40
C LYS A 89 -3.97 -28.46 19.87
N GLN A 90 -5.26 -28.55 20.18
CA GLN A 90 -5.68 -28.83 21.56
C GLN A 90 -5.25 -30.23 22.04
N ASN A 91 -5.25 -31.22 21.16
CA ASN A 91 -4.79 -32.57 21.49
C ASN A 91 -3.29 -32.59 21.80
N LEU A 92 -2.48 -31.80 21.07
CA LEU A 92 -1.06 -31.60 21.38
C LEU A 92 -0.86 -30.92 22.74
N GLU A 93 -1.63 -29.87 23.04
CA GLU A 93 -1.57 -29.16 24.33
C GLU A 93 -2.01 -30.04 25.51
N ARG A 94 -2.91 -31.01 25.28
CA ARG A 94 -3.38 -31.98 26.28
C ARG A 94 -2.48 -33.22 26.41
N GLY A 95 -1.42 -33.33 25.60
CA GLY A 95 -0.42 -34.40 25.68
C GLY A 95 -0.86 -35.77 25.16
N THR A 96 -2.11 -35.94 24.71
CA THR A 96 -2.65 -37.18 24.11
C THR A 96 -3.85 -36.85 23.20
N ALA A 97 -4.10 -37.69 22.19
CA ALA A 97 -5.33 -37.63 21.40
C ALA A 97 -6.48 -38.24 22.21
N VAL A 98 -7.60 -37.52 22.33
CA VAL A 98 -8.91 -38.09 22.69
C VAL A 98 -9.59 -38.57 21.42
#